data_AF-A0A2V6C0Q5-F1
#
_entry.id   AF-A0A2V6C0Q5-F1
#
_cell.length_a   1.000
_cell.length_b   1.000
_cell.length_c   1.000
_cell.angle_alpha   90.00
_cell.angle_beta   90.00
_cell.angle_gamma   90.00
#
_symmetry.space_group_name_H-M   'P 1'
#
loop_
_entity.id
_entity.type
_entity.pdbx_description
1 polymer ?
#
loop_
_entity_poly.entity_id
_entity_poly.type
_entity_poly.pdbx_seq_one_letter_code
_entity_poly.pdbx_strand_id
1 'polypeptide(L)'
;MLTAIIVAAGSSKRVGFDKLFSKLGDRSVLEHALAAFEEAESVSEIIDVCRDPTLVQDAINRAGFRKVQAVVRGGERRQDSVQAGLKELSAKCFRDADAADFSSSVAA
;
A
#
# COMPACT_ATOMS: atom_id res chain seq x y z
N MET A 1 4.12 -17.09 2.29
CA MET A 1 3.46 -15.85 2.74
C MET A 1 3.83 -14.76 1.76
N LEU A 2 2.85 -13.99 1.28
CA LEU A 2 3.10 -12.83 0.42
C LEU A 2 2.62 -11.55 1.11
N THR A 3 3.43 -10.50 1.01
CA THR A 3 3.06 -9.14 1.41
C THR A 3 2.81 -8.31 0.15
N ALA A 4 1.63 -7.70 0.06
CA ALA A 4 1.26 -6.83 -1.04
C ALA A 4 1.51 -5.37 -0.66
N ILE A 5 2.29 -4.65 -1.49
CA ILE A 5 2.50 -3.21 -1.34
C ILE A 5 1.66 -2.50 -2.41
N ILE A 6 0.67 -1.73 -1.98
CA ILE A 6 -0.23 -0.99 -2.86
C ILE A 6 0.22 0.46 -2.89
N VAL A 7 0.76 0.90 -4.04
CA VAL A 7 1.23 2.29 -4.18
C VAL A 7 0.12 3.16 -4.75
N ALA A 8 -0.64 3.75 -3.84
CA ALA A 8 -1.78 4.64 -4.08
C ALA A 8 -1.48 6.12 -3.73
N ALA A 9 -0.21 6.54 -3.63
CA ALA A 9 0.14 7.94 -3.34
C ALA A 9 0.03 8.89 -4.57
N GLY A 10 -0.34 8.36 -5.74
CA GLY A 10 -0.40 9.11 -7.00
C GLY A 10 -1.60 10.05 -7.07
N SER A 11 -1.35 11.33 -7.37
CA SER A 11 -2.35 12.41 -7.42
C SER A 11 -3.29 12.42 -8.64
N SER A 12 -3.37 11.33 -9.43
CA SER A 12 -4.22 11.22 -10.63
C SER A 12 -4.25 12.50 -11.50
N LYS A 13 -3.11 13.18 -11.70
CA LYS A 13 -3.03 14.52 -12.33
C LYS A 13 -3.62 14.58 -13.74
N ARG A 14 -3.63 13.45 -14.46
CA ARG A 14 -4.24 13.34 -15.81
C ARG A 14 -5.76 13.25 -15.79
N VAL A 15 -6.33 12.90 -14.64
CA VAL A 15 -7.76 12.63 -14.45
C VAL A 15 -8.44 13.79 -13.73
N GLY A 16 -7.70 14.67 -13.05
CA GLY A 16 -8.20 15.93 -12.48
C GLY A 16 -8.94 15.80 -11.15
N PHE A 17 -9.11 14.58 -10.64
CA PHE A 17 -9.74 14.28 -9.35
C PHE A 17 -9.05 13.09 -8.66
N ASP A 18 -9.18 13.00 -7.33
CA ASP A 18 -8.66 11.89 -6.55
C ASP A 18 -9.45 10.60 -6.83
N LYS A 19 -8.99 9.87 -7.86
CA LYS A 19 -9.60 8.63 -8.35
C LYS A 19 -9.74 7.57 -7.27
N LEU A 20 -8.87 7.57 -6.26
CA LEU A 20 -8.84 6.55 -5.20
C LEU A 20 -10.08 6.60 -4.31
N PHE A 21 -10.57 7.80 -4.01
CA PHE A 21 -11.79 8.03 -3.22
C PHE A 21 -13.03 8.23 -4.10
N SER A 22 -12.85 8.24 -5.41
CA SER A 22 -13.99 8.25 -6.33
C SER A 22 -14.78 6.96 -6.17
N LYS A 23 -16.09 7.07 -6.00
CA LYS A 23 -16.98 5.92 -5.88
C LYS A 23 -17.09 5.19 -7.21
N LEU A 24 -16.96 3.86 -7.17
CA LEU A 24 -17.26 2.95 -8.26
C LEU A 24 -18.34 1.98 -7.76
N GLY A 25 -19.60 2.38 -7.96
CA GLY A 25 -20.74 1.75 -7.29
C GLY A 25 -20.79 2.11 -5.82
N ASP A 26 -20.92 1.10 -4.96
CA ASP A 26 -21.08 1.29 -3.50
C ASP A 26 -19.75 1.46 -2.76
N ARG A 27 -18.62 1.16 -3.41
CA ARG A 27 -17.27 1.22 -2.84
C ARG A 27 -16.38 2.18 -3.64
N SER A 28 -15.40 2.75 -2.99
CA SER A 28 -14.32 3.51 -3.62
C SER A 28 -13.37 2.60 -4.40
N VAL A 29 -12.61 3.18 -5.34
CA VAL A 29 -11.59 2.44 -6.10
C VAL A 29 -10.56 1.79 -5.17
N LEU A 30 -10.19 2.47 -4.09
CA LEU A 30 -9.26 1.94 -3.09
C LEU A 30 -9.85 0.71 -2.37
N GLU A 31 -11.11 0.79 -1.93
CA GLU A 31 -11.78 -0.33 -1.25
C GLU A 31 -11.94 -1.55 -2.17
N HIS A 32 -12.20 -1.34 -3.47
CA HIS A 32 -12.22 -2.45 -4.43
C HIS A 32 -10.85 -3.13 -4.56
N ALA A 33 -9.78 -2.34 -4.63
CA ALA A 33 -8.42 -2.89 -4.68
C ALA A 33 -8.08 -3.67 -3.40
N LEU A 34 -8.34 -3.07 -2.23
CA LEU A 34 -8.09 -3.69 -0.94
C LEU A 34 -8.91 -4.96 -0.73
N ALA A 35 -10.17 -4.99 -1.15
CA ALA A 35 -11.01 -6.18 -1.07
C ALA A 35 -10.43 -7.36 -1.86
N ALA A 36 -9.90 -7.11 -3.06
CA ALA A 36 -9.28 -8.17 -3.88
C ALA A 36 -8.06 -8.80 -3.18
N PHE A 37 -7.23 -8.00 -2.50
CA PHE A 37 -6.09 -8.51 -1.74
C PHE A 37 -6.50 -9.12 -0.39
N GLU A 38 -7.57 -8.61 0.23
CA GLU A 38 -8.15 -9.19 1.45
C GLU A 38 -8.69 -10.60 1.18
N GLU A 39 -9.36 -10.83 0.05
CA GLU A 39 -9.93 -12.13 -0.34
C GLU A 39 -8.87 -13.13 -0.82
N ALA A 40 -7.73 -12.66 -1.33
CA ALA A 40 -6.66 -13.52 -1.82
C ALA A 40 -5.96 -14.28 -0.67
N GLU A 41 -6.11 -15.60 -0.61
CA GLU A 41 -5.48 -16.46 0.41
C GLU A 41 -3.94 -16.42 0.35
N SER A 42 -3.37 -16.19 -0.83
CA SER A 42 -1.92 -16.06 -1.03
C SER A 42 -1.31 -14.83 -0.34
N VAL A 43 -2.13 -13.80 -0.09
CA VAL A 43 -1.71 -12.54 0.54
C VAL A 43 -2.03 -12.60 2.03
N SER A 44 -0.99 -12.47 2.84
CA SER A 44 -1.07 -12.50 4.30
C SER A 44 -1.01 -11.11 4.92
N GLU A 45 -0.45 -10.13 4.19
CA GLU A 45 -0.21 -8.78 4.67
C GLU A 45 -0.36 -7.78 3.54
N ILE A 46 -0.96 -6.63 3.84
CA ILE A 46 -1.12 -5.51 2.92
C ILE A 46 -0.51 -4.27 3.57
N ILE A 47 0.34 -3.58 2.82
CA ILE A 47 0.88 -2.27 3.15
C ILE A 47 0.35 -1.30 2.10
N ASP A 48 -0.49 -0.35 2.51
CA ASP A 48 -0.97 0.69 1.61
C ASP A 48 -0.12 1.95 1.72
N VAL A 49 0.32 2.46 0.57
CA VAL A 49 1.11 3.69 0.48
C VAL A 49 0.26 4.77 -0.17
N CYS A 50 -0.13 5.79 0.59
CA CYS A 50 -1.06 6.82 0.15
C CYS A 50 -0.56 8.23 0.48
N ARG A 51 -1.29 9.26 0.03
CA ARG A 51 -0.94 10.66 0.31
C ARG A 51 -1.38 11.11 1.70
N ASP A 52 -2.57 10.66 2.11
CA ASP A 52 -3.18 10.95 3.41
C ASP A 52 -3.48 9.64 4.14
N PRO A 53 -2.55 9.19 5.01
CA PRO A 53 -2.73 7.97 5.78
C PRO A 53 -3.95 7.99 6.69
N THR A 54 -4.33 9.16 7.21
CA THR A 54 -5.45 9.27 8.16
C THR A 54 -6.78 8.99 7.48
N LEU A 55 -6.98 9.60 6.31
CA LEU A 55 -8.17 9.39 5.49
C LEU A 55 -8.30 7.92 5.03
N VAL A 56 -7.19 7.30 4.63
CA VAL A 56 -7.18 5.91 4.21
C VAL A 56 -7.42 4.96 5.38
N GLN A 57 -6.79 5.21 6.54
CA GLN A 57 -6.99 4.40 7.73
C GLN A 57 -8.45 4.40 8.18
N ASP A 58 -9.12 5.55 8.11
CA ASP A 58 -10.55 5.66 8.40
C ASP A 58 -11.40 4.82 7.42
N ALA A 59 -11.08 4.85 6.12
CA ALA A 59 -11.77 4.04 5.11
C ALA A 59 -11.58 2.53 5.37
N ILE A 60 -10.34 2.13 5.67
CA ILE A 60 -10.00 0.73 6.02
C ILE A 60 -10.78 0.26 7.25
N ASN A 61 -10.80 1.07 8.31
CA ASN A 61 -11.48 0.74 9.56
C ASN A 61 -12.99 0.61 9.36
N ARG A 62 -13.59 1.48 8.54
CA ARG A 62 -15.03 1.41 8.20
C ARG A 62 -15.37 0.19 7.35
N ALA A 63 -14.49 -0.19 6.43
CA ALA A 63 -14.66 -1.35 5.57
C ALA A 63 -14.33 -2.69 6.27
N GLY A 64 -13.60 -2.65 7.40
CA GLY A 64 -13.27 -3.81 8.21
C GLY A 64 -12.18 -4.72 7.63
N PHE A 65 -11.26 -4.18 6.81
CA PHE A 65 -10.14 -4.96 6.29
C PHE A 65 -9.16 -5.33 7.40
N ARG A 66 -8.73 -6.59 7.45
CA ARG A 66 -7.91 -7.13 8.54
C ARG A 66 -6.47 -7.41 8.12
N LYS A 67 -6.23 -7.63 6.82
CA LYS A 67 -4.87 -7.90 6.31
C LYS A 67 -4.05 -6.63 6.13
N VAL A 68 -4.66 -5.44 6.20
CA VAL A 68 -3.92 -4.18 6.14
C VAL A 68 -3.21 -3.96 7.47
N GLN A 69 -1.89 -4.12 7.47
CA GLN A 69 -1.05 -4.00 8.67
C GLN A 69 -0.45 -2.60 8.82
N ALA A 70 -0.26 -1.88 7.70
CA ALA A 70 0.32 -0.55 7.71
C ALA A 70 -0.28 0.33 6.60
N VAL A 71 -0.45 1.60 6.92
CA VAL A 71 -0.80 2.66 5.96
C VAL A 71 0.26 3.75 6.10
N VAL A 72 1.02 3.98 5.04
CA VAL A 72 2.15 4.90 5.07
C VAL A 72 2.09 5.98 4.02
N ARG A 73 2.74 7.10 4.33
CA ARG A 73 2.78 8.24 3.44
C ARG A 73 3.78 7.98 2.31
N GLY A 74 3.30 8.08 1.07
CA GLY A 74 4.17 8.04 -0.10
C GLY A 74 4.98 9.32 -0.30
N GLY A 75 6.06 9.21 -1.08
CA GLY A 75 6.92 10.33 -1.43
C GLY A 75 6.48 11.08 -2.70
N GLU A 76 7.32 12.01 -3.16
CA GLU A 76 7.03 12.85 -4.33
C GLU A 76 6.96 12.05 -5.63
N ARG A 77 7.84 11.06 -5.77
CA ARG A 77 7.91 10.17 -6.93
C ARG A 77 7.34 8.80 -6.60
N ARG A 78 7.02 8.05 -7.65
CA ARG A 78 6.54 6.66 -7.52
C ARG A 78 7.56 5.78 -6.82
N GLN A 79 8.85 5.94 -7.13
CA GLN A 79 9.94 5.20 -6.50
C GLN A 79 10.07 5.47 -4.99
N ASP A 80 9.88 6.73 -4.57
CA ASP A 80 9.93 7.12 -3.16
C ASP A 80 8.78 6.49 -2.39
N SER A 81 7.60 6.41 -3.04
CA SER A 81 6.44 5.73 -2.48
C SER A 81 6.65 4.21 -2.37
N VAL A 82 7.28 3.58 -3.36
CA VAL A 82 7.67 2.16 -3.27
C VAL A 82 8.67 1.96 -2.13
N GLN A 83 9.69 2.82 -2.01
CA GLN A 83 10.69 2.74 -0.95
C GLN A 83 10.05 2.90 0.43
N ALA A 84 9.10 3.82 0.60
CA ALA A 84 8.35 3.98 1.84
C ALA A 84 7.62 2.68 2.23
N GLY A 85 6.92 2.04 1.28
CA GLY A 85 6.26 0.76 1.53
C GLY A 85 7.24 -0.38 1.85
N LEU A 86 8.39 -0.44 1.17
CA LEU A 86 9.43 -1.44 1.44
C LEU A 86 10.06 -1.30 2.84
N LYS A 87 10.21 -0.07 3.34
CA LYS A 87 10.72 0.19 4.70
C LYS A 87 9.80 -0.32 5.81
N GLU A 88 8.52 -0.48 5.51
CA GLU A 88 7.49 -0.97 6.44
C GLU A 88 7.33 -2.48 6.41
N LEU A 89 8.02 -3.18 5.49
CA LEU A 89 8.08 -4.63 5.53
C LEU A 89 8.68 -5.04 6.88
N SER A 90 7.86 -5.66 7.72
CA SER A 90 8.33 -6.15 9.02
C SER A 90 9.42 -7.22 8.81
N ALA A 91 10.35 -7.33 9.76
CA ALA A 91 11.39 -8.36 9.78
C ALA A 91 10.86 -9.81 9.74
N LYS A 92 9.54 -10.04 9.79
CA LYS A 92 8.92 -11.35 9.59
C LYS A 92 9.15 -11.92 8.19
N CYS A 93 9.44 -11.08 7.20
CA CYS A 93 9.72 -11.51 5.82
C CYS A 93 11.19 -11.95 5.60
N PHE A 94 12.10 -11.71 6.56
CA PHE A 94 13.50 -12.13 6.48
C PHE A 94 13.77 -13.53 7.04
N ARG A 95 12.79 -14.43 6.94
CA ARG A 95 13.06 -15.87 7.09
C ARG A 95 13.00 -16.48 5.71
N ASP A 96 14.19 -16.82 5.23
CA ASP A 96 14.52 -17.57 4.03
C ASP A 96 14.83 -16.70 2.78
N ALA A 97 16.13 -16.72 2.43
CA ALA A 97 16.81 -16.16 1.25
C ALA A 97 17.26 -14.67 1.28
N ASP A 98 18.58 -14.50 1.45
CA ASP A 98 19.42 -13.40 0.94
C ASP A 98 19.12 -11.96 1.39
N ALA A 99 19.31 -11.72 2.70
CA ALA A 99 19.31 -10.38 3.31
C ALA A 99 20.56 -9.52 3.02
N ALA A 100 21.28 -9.77 1.93
CA ALA A 100 22.54 -9.10 1.64
C ALA A 100 22.54 -8.51 0.23
N ASP A 101 21.67 -7.52 -0.06
CA ASP A 101 22.01 -6.57 -1.15
C ASP A 101 21.19 -5.27 -1.20
N PHE A 102 20.01 -5.18 -0.59
CA PHE A 102 19.13 -4.04 -0.88
C PHE A 102 19.51 -2.70 -0.18
N SER A 103 20.48 -2.72 0.74
CA SER A 103 20.92 -1.50 1.45
C SER A 103 21.89 -0.62 0.66
N SER A 104 22.44 -1.10 -0.47
CA SER A 104 23.51 -0.38 -1.20
C SER A 104 23.01 0.49 -2.36
N SER A 105 21.78 0.30 -2.85
CA SER A 105 21.29 0.96 -4.08
C SER A 105 20.37 2.18 -3.90
N VAL A 106 20.06 2.60 -2.66
CA VAL A 106 19.27 3.84 -2.43
C VAL A 106 20.03 4.89 -1.63
N ALA A 107 21.33 4.96 -1.88
CA ALA A 107 22.18 6.09 -1.50
C ALA A 107 23.06 6.46 -2.70
N ALA A 108 22.46 7.06 -3.72
CA ALA A 108 23.14 7.81 -4.78
C ALA A 108 22.27 9.00 -5.21
#